data_AF-A0A975QYM3-F1
#
_entry.id   AF-A0A975QYM3-F1
#
_cell.length_a   1.000
_cell.length_b   1.000
_cell.length_c   1.000
_cell.angle_alpha   90.00
_cell.angle_beta   90.00
_cell.angle_gamma   90.00
#
_symmetry.space_group_name_H-M   'P 1'
#
loop_
_entity.id
_entity.type
_entity.pdbx_description
1 polymer ?
#
loop_
_entity_poly.entity_id
_entity_poly.type
_entity_poly.pdbx_seq_one_letter_code
_entity_poly.pdbx_strand_id
1 'polypeptide(L)'
;MIPSNYKQRIIENEIEDKMKYSGAVVIEGPKWTGKSTTAELYSKTIIKLQNPITKRQYQTLATISKDEVLSGEKPILFDEWQEVPEIWDFIRLDIDDNKYKGAYLLTGSTKKQNINISHTGTGRINSIYMRPMSLFESGDSSGTVSLADLFEDKKIKVAKSKTSISDIAHYICRGGWPGSLELPLKEQLAIPKDLLESIISKDVDEVDRTKKDKEKIRKLIRSYARNISTLATSKTIYKDQENEGISIDYKTYKTYTNALQRLYIIENIKAWSPAIRSASTIEHQIKSNLSILVLL
;
A
#
# COMPACT_ATOMS: atom_id res chain seq x y z
N MET A 1 -9.68 -17.80 -12.54
CA MET A 1 -9.89 -17.33 -13.93
C MET A 1 -9.35 -15.90 -14.00
N ILE A 2 -8.39 -15.62 -14.88
CA ILE A 2 -7.75 -14.30 -14.97
C ILE A 2 -8.76 -13.31 -15.58
N PRO A 3 -9.00 -12.12 -14.98
CA PRO A 3 -9.87 -11.10 -15.58
C PRO A 3 -9.39 -10.72 -16.98
N SER A 4 -10.31 -10.48 -17.92
CA SER A 4 -10.00 -10.24 -19.34
C SER A 4 -9.07 -9.04 -19.61
N ASN A 5 -8.95 -8.11 -18.65
CA ASN A 5 -8.10 -6.92 -18.73
C ASN A 5 -7.07 -6.85 -17.58
N TYR A 6 -6.68 -7.99 -17.00
CA TYR A 6 -5.66 -8.00 -15.96
C TYR A 6 -4.28 -7.66 -16.55
N LYS A 7 -3.65 -6.62 -16.03
CA LYS A 7 -2.24 -6.33 -16.29
C LYS A 7 -1.38 -6.97 -15.21
N GLN A 8 -0.45 -7.79 -15.64
CA GLN A 8 0.51 -8.46 -14.76
C GLN A 8 1.25 -7.44 -13.90
N ARG A 9 1.36 -7.73 -12.61
CA ARG A 9 2.00 -6.89 -11.61
C ARG A 9 3.39 -7.39 -11.34
N ILE A 10 4.37 -6.50 -11.24
CA ILE A 10 5.76 -6.86 -10.93
C ILE A 10 5.84 -7.58 -9.58
N ILE A 11 4.94 -7.23 -8.66
CA ILE A 11 4.90 -7.78 -7.31
C ILE A 11 4.48 -9.25 -7.23
N GLU A 12 3.94 -9.80 -8.32
CA GLU A 12 3.53 -11.21 -8.40
C GLU A 12 4.68 -12.17 -8.11
N ASN A 13 5.88 -11.90 -8.67
CA ASN A 13 7.07 -12.70 -8.39
C ASN A 13 7.42 -12.69 -6.90
N GLU A 14 7.28 -11.53 -6.24
CA GLU A 14 7.50 -11.42 -4.79
C GLU A 14 6.44 -12.22 -4.01
N ILE A 15 5.18 -12.21 -4.45
CA ILE A 15 4.11 -13.01 -3.82
C ILE A 15 4.44 -14.50 -3.91
N GLU A 16 4.75 -14.99 -5.11
CA GLU A 16 5.12 -16.39 -5.33
C GLU A 16 6.32 -16.79 -4.48
N ASP A 17 7.38 -15.98 -4.47
CA ASP A 17 8.58 -16.26 -3.69
C ASP A 17 8.29 -16.31 -2.18
N LYS A 18 7.47 -15.39 -1.66
CA LYS A 18 7.08 -15.45 -0.23
C LYS A 18 6.19 -16.64 0.09
N MET A 19 5.32 -17.06 -0.82
CA MET A 19 4.49 -18.26 -0.62
C MET A 19 5.33 -19.54 -0.52
N LYS A 20 6.53 -19.60 -1.14
CA LYS A 20 7.43 -20.76 -1.03
C LYS A 20 7.94 -20.99 0.39
N TYR A 21 8.15 -19.94 1.19
CA TYR A 21 8.78 -20.07 2.52
C TYR A 21 7.91 -19.60 3.70
N SER A 22 6.93 -18.73 3.46
CA SER A 22 6.01 -18.22 4.48
C SER A 22 4.72 -19.06 4.52
N GLY A 23 4.13 -19.24 5.70
CA GLY A 23 2.85 -19.95 5.81
C GLY A 23 1.67 -19.11 5.32
N ALA A 24 1.75 -17.80 5.51
CA ALA A 24 0.82 -16.83 4.96
C ALA A 24 1.54 -15.61 4.35
N VAL A 25 0.89 -14.95 3.40
CA VAL A 25 1.35 -13.69 2.80
C VAL A 25 0.27 -12.62 2.92
N VAL A 26 0.63 -11.44 3.40
CA VAL A 26 -0.28 -10.30 3.53
C VAL A 26 0.09 -9.25 2.51
N ILE A 27 -0.83 -8.92 1.61
CA ILE A 27 -0.69 -7.89 0.61
C ILE A 27 -1.34 -6.61 1.15
N GLU A 28 -0.50 -5.67 1.53
CA GLU A 28 -0.87 -4.38 2.11
C GLU A 28 -0.70 -3.28 1.08
N GLY A 29 -1.55 -2.24 1.13
CA GLY A 29 -1.41 -1.12 0.20
C GLY A 29 -2.61 -0.21 0.14
N PRO A 30 -2.50 0.92 -0.57
CA PRO A 30 -3.61 1.86 -0.73
C PRO A 30 -4.84 1.16 -1.30
N LYS A 31 -6.02 1.74 -1.05
CA LYS A 31 -7.26 1.31 -1.71
C LYS A 31 -7.09 1.41 -3.24
N TRP A 32 -7.79 0.53 -3.96
CA TRP A 32 -7.89 0.54 -5.42
C TRP A 32 -6.58 0.26 -6.20
N THR A 33 -5.58 -0.35 -5.57
CA THR A 33 -4.31 -0.74 -6.23
C THR A 33 -4.32 -2.12 -6.87
N GLY A 34 -5.41 -2.88 -6.77
CA GLY A 34 -5.54 -4.23 -7.35
C GLY A 34 -5.07 -5.38 -6.44
N LYS A 35 -4.99 -5.16 -5.12
CA LYS A 35 -4.58 -6.18 -4.13
C LYS A 35 -5.45 -7.43 -4.17
N SER A 36 -6.77 -7.26 -4.02
CA SER A 36 -7.73 -8.35 -4.01
C SER A 36 -7.68 -9.13 -5.31
N THR A 37 -7.74 -8.45 -6.46
CA THR A 37 -7.65 -9.09 -7.78
C THR A 37 -6.36 -9.86 -7.98
N THR A 38 -5.22 -9.33 -7.54
CA THR A 38 -3.94 -10.04 -7.65
C THR A 38 -3.89 -11.24 -6.71
N ALA A 39 -4.37 -11.10 -5.47
CA ALA A 39 -4.41 -12.19 -4.50
C ALA A 39 -5.35 -13.33 -4.93
N GLU A 40 -6.47 -13.00 -5.58
CA GLU A 40 -7.44 -13.97 -6.10
C GLU A 40 -6.79 -14.95 -7.09
N LEU A 41 -5.80 -14.51 -7.88
CA LEU A 41 -5.08 -15.36 -8.84
C LEU A 41 -4.29 -16.49 -8.18
N TYR A 42 -3.84 -16.29 -6.95
CA TYR A 42 -3.01 -17.24 -6.18
C TYR A 42 -3.83 -18.02 -5.14
N SER A 43 -5.16 -17.89 -5.16
CA SER A 43 -6.07 -18.50 -4.18
C SER A 43 -7.03 -19.49 -4.82
N LYS A 44 -7.43 -20.51 -4.05
CA LYS A 44 -8.45 -21.48 -4.43
C LYS A 44 -9.79 -21.20 -3.75
N THR A 45 -9.73 -20.71 -2.51
CA THR A 45 -10.90 -20.26 -1.74
C THR A 45 -10.78 -18.77 -1.48
N ILE A 46 -11.87 -18.02 -1.71
CA ILE A 46 -11.89 -16.57 -1.58
C ILE A 46 -13.00 -16.17 -0.59
N ILE A 47 -12.61 -15.50 0.49
CA ILE A 47 -13.49 -14.99 1.54
C ILE A 47 -13.45 -13.46 1.52
N LYS A 48 -14.57 -12.83 1.17
CA LYS A 48 -14.69 -11.36 1.06
C LYS A 48 -15.32 -10.76 2.31
N LEU A 49 -14.51 -10.29 3.25
CA LEU A 49 -14.98 -9.80 4.56
C LEU A 49 -15.55 -8.38 4.51
N GLN A 50 -15.39 -7.68 3.38
CA GLN A 50 -16.11 -6.44 3.09
C GLN A 50 -17.62 -6.65 2.89
N ASN A 51 -18.08 -7.86 2.57
CA ASN A 51 -19.51 -8.17 2.49
C ASN A 51 -20.10 -8.25 3.92
N PRO A 52 -21.10 -7.42 4.28
CA PRO A 52 -21.67 -7.41 5.63
C PRO A 52 -22.19 -8.78 6.12
N ILE A 53 -22.70 -9.62 5.20
CA ILE A 53 -23.22 -10.95 5.53
C ILE A 53 -22.06 -11.88 5.88
N THR A 54 -21.06 -11.97 4.99
CA THR A 54 -19.85 -12.78 5.20
C THR A 54 -19.10 -12.32 6.45
N LYS A 55 -18.97 -11.01 6.67
CA LYS A 55 -18.36 -10.45 7.87
C LYS A 55 -19.04 -10.95 9.14
N ARG A 56 -20.36 -10.81 9.25
CA ARG A 56 -21.12 -11.27 10.43
C ARG A 56 -20.97 -12.77 10.64
N GLN A 57 -21.06 -13.55 9.56
CA GLN A 57 -20.84 -15.00 9.60
C GLN A 57 -19.46 -15.34 10.19
N TYR A 58 -18.40 -14.72 9.66
CA TYR A 58 -17.04 -14.97 10.13
C TYR A 58 -16.78 -14.48 11.56
N GLN A 59 -17.41 -13.38 11.98
CA GLN A 59 -17.39 -12.94 13.38
C GLN A 59 -18.04 -13.97 14.30
N THR A 60 -19.14 -14.60 13.88
CA THR A 60 -19.75 -15.69 14.64
C THR A 60 -18.87 -16.94 14.64
N LEU A 61 -18.35 -17.37 13.49
CA LEU A 61 -17.46 -18.54 13.38
C LEU A 61 -16.20 -18.40 14.26
N ALA A 62 -15.65 -17.19 14.34
CA ALA A 62 -14.50 -16.88 15.21
C ALA A 62 -14.76 -17.13 16.69
N THR A 63 -16.01 -17.19 17.13
CA THR A 63 -16.37 -17.55 18.52
C THR A 63 -16.58 -19.05 18.73
N ILE A 64 -16.64 -19.83 17.65
CA ILE A 64 -17.00 -21.26 17.66
C ILE A 64 -15.75 -22.14 17.52
N SER A 65 -15.02 -22.03 16.40
CA SER A 65 -13.90 -22.94 16.10
C SER A 65 -12.94 -22.36 15.06
N LYS A 66 -11.64 -22.63 15.24
CA LYS A 66 -10.57 -22.35 14.27
C LYS A 66 -10.83 -23.06 12.94
N ASP A 67 -11.24 -24.32 12.98
CA ASP A 67 -11.31 -25.18 11.80
C ASP A 67 -12.44 -24.75 10.85
N GLU A 68 -13.53 -24.23 11.40
CA GLU A 68 -14.64 -23.66 10.63
C GLU A 68 -14.22 -22.36 9.92
N VAL A 69 -13.49 -21.48 10.62
CA VAL A 69 -12.98 -20.21 10.05
C VAL A 69 -12.00 -20.47 8.91
N LEU A 70 -11.14 -21.49 9.06
CA LEU A 70 -10.11 -21.84 8.08
C LEU A 70 -10.55 -22.95 7.12
N SER A 71 -11.85 -23.23 7.05
CA SER A 71 -12.42 -24.21 6.14
C SER A 71 -12.29 -23.77 4.68
N GLY A 72 -12.00 -24.72 3.80
CA GLY A 72 -11.85 -24.48 2.36
C GLY A 72 -10.54 -25.03 1.79
N GLU A 73 -10.45 -25.02 0.47
CA GLU A 73 -9.26 -25.45 -0.23
C GLU A 73 -8.16 -24.37 -0.16
N LYS A 74 -6.97 -24.75 0.30
CA LYS A 74 -5.79 -23.89 0.36
C LYS A 74 -5.13 -23.74 -1.02
N PRO A 75 -4.61 -22.54 -1.40
CA PRO A 75 -4.51 -21.33 -0.58
C PRO A 75 -5.84 -20.60 -0.38
N ILE A 76 -6.11 -20.13 0.84
CA ILE A 76 -7.33 -19.36 1.19
C ILE A 76 -6.99 -17.88 1.23
N LEU A 77 -7.76 -17.06 0.51
CA LEU A 77 -7.71 -15.60 0.55
C LEU A 77 -8.76 -15.06 1.53
N PHE A 78 -8.30 -14.28 2.51
CA PHE A 78 -9.16 -13.44 3.35
C PHE A 78 -8.98 -11.96 2.94
N ASP A 79 -9.97 -11.45 2.21
CA ASP A 79 -9.97 -10.09 1.68
C ASP A 79 -10.48 -9.08 2.70
N GLU A 80 -9.72 -8.01 2.95
CA GLU A 80 -9.93 -7.03 4.03
C GLU A 80 -9.99 -7.68 5.43
N TRP A 81 -8.99 -8.51 5.74
CA TRP A 81 -8.94 -9.31 6.97
C TRP A 81 -9.04 -8.52 8.27
N GLN A 82 -8.69 -7.23 8.27
CA GLN A 82 -8.81 -6.37 9.46
C GLN A 82 -10.25 -6.18 9.94
N GLU A 83 -11.24 -6.51 9.12
CA GLU A 83 -12.66 -6.50 9.52
C GLU A 83 -12.99 -7.61 10.54
N VAL A 84 -12.21 -8.69 10.57
CA VAL A 84 -12.28 -9.81 11.52
C VAL A 84 -10.85 -10.19 11.97
N PRO A 85 -10.25 -9.42 12.90
CA PRO A 85 -8.86 -9.57 13.31
C PRO A 85 -8.47 -10.96 13.83
N GLU A 86 -9.42 -11.71 14.39
CA GLU A 86 -9.24 -13.05 14.96
C GLU A 86 -8.68 -14.05 13.94
N ILE A 87 -8.98 -13.84 12.65
CA ILE A 87 -8.46 -14.66 11.53
C ILE A 87 -6.92 -14.72 11.56
N TRP A 88 -6.26 -13.63 11.96
CA TRP A 88 -4.80 -13.60 12.06
C TRP A 88 -4.26 -14.63 13.05
N ASP A 89 -4.85 -14.66 14.25
CA ASP A 89 -4.40 -15.55 15.32
C ASP A 89 -4.72 -17.01 14.96
N PHE A 90 -5.87 -17.27 14.31
CA PHE A 90 -6.20 -18.60 13.80
C PHE A 90 -5.25 -19.10 12.72
N ILE A 91 -4.93 -18.27 11.72
CA ILE A 91 -3.96 -18.60 10.68
C ILE A 91 -2.60 -18.93 11.30
N ARG A 92 -2.16 -18.11 12.26
CA ARG A 92 -0.89 -18.35 12.93
C ARG A 92 -0.87 -19.70 13.63
N LEU A 93 -1.91 -20.03 14.41
CA LEU A 93 -2.03 -21.32 15.09
C LEU A 93 -2.02 -22.48 14.09
N ASP A 94 -2.77 -22.38 12.99
CA ASP A 94 -2.78 -23.41 11.95
C ASP A 94 -1.43 -23.63 11.26
N ILE A 95 -0.67 -22.56 11.03
CA ILE A 95 0.69 -22.64 10.50
C ILE A 95 1.64 -23.27 11.52
N ASP A 96 1.53 -22.92 12.80
CA ASP A 96 2.38 -23.50 13.85
C ASP A 96 2.10 -25.02 13.99
N ASP A 97 0.84 -25.45 13.88
CA ASP A 97 0.43 -26.87 13.98
C ASP A 97 0.87 -27.71 12.76
N ASN A 98 0.68 -27.18 11.55
CA ASN A 98 0.81 -27.97 10.31
C ASN A 98 2.05 -27.62 9.47
N LYS A 99 2.76 -26.55 9.82
CA LYS A 99 3.95 -26.05 9.10
C LYS A 99 3.71 -25.76 7.60
N TYR A 100 2.48 -25.38 7.25
CA TYR A 100 2.11 -25.05 5.87
C TYR A 100 2.98 -23.95 5.26
N LYS A 101 3.07 -23.96 3.93
CA LYS A 101 3.70 -22.93 3.09
C LYS A 101 2.69 -22.44 2.06
N GLY A 102 2.55 -21.12 1.94
CA GLY A 102 1.64 -20.48 0.99
C GLY A 102 0.16 -20.84 1.19
N ALA A 103 -0.24 -21.29 2.38
CA ALA A 103 -1.61 -21.75 2.63
C ALA A 103 -2.63 -20.60 2.73
N TYR A 104 -2.16 -19.39 3.02
CA TYR A 104 -3.03 -18.25 3.31
C TYR A 104 -2.56 -16.97 2.64
N LEU A 105 -3.53 -16.24 2.09
CA LEU A 105 -3.37 -14.91 1.55
C LEU A 105 -4.30 -13.96 2.30
N LEU A 106 -3.79 -12.77 2.59
CA LEU A 106 -4.49 -11.73 3.35
C LEU A 106 -4.36 -10.43 2.58
N THR A 107 -5.42 -9.64 2.44
CA THR A 107 -5.32 -8.27 1.89
C THR A 107 -5.79 -7.26 2.92
N GLY A 108 -5.15 -6.09 2.96
CA GLY A 108 -5.58 -5.03 3.86
C GLY A 108 -5.28 -3.65 3.29
N SER A 109 -6.30 -2.78 3.32
CA SER A 109 -6.21 -1.39 2.87
C SER A 109 -5.72 -0.41 3.95
N THR A 110 -5.47 -0.89 5.17
CA THR A 110 -4.95 -0.07 6.29
C THR A 110 -3.75 -0.74 6.97
N LYS A 111 -2.84 0.06 7.55
CA LYS A 111 -1.70 -0.48 8.32
C LYS A 111 -2.15 -1.16 9.62
N LYS A 112 -1.51 -2.28 9.93
CA LYS A 112 -1.69 -3.14 11.12
C LYS A 112 -1.55 -2.47 12.50
N GLN A 113 -0.98 -1.28 12.59
CA GLN A 113 -0.45 -0.71 13.84
C GLN A 113 -1.46 -0.57 14.99
N ASN A 114 -2.78 -0.60 14.73
CA ASN A 114 -3.83 -0.54 15.77
C ASN A 114 -4.86 -1.68 15.67
N ILE A 115 -4.54 -2.76 14.95
CA ILE A 115 -5.37 -3.96 15.01
C ILE A 115 -4.96 -4.69 16.29
N ASN A 116 -5.92 -4.92 17.19
CA ASN A 116 -5.71 -5.72 18.40
C ASN A 116 -5.49 -7.17 17.99
N ILE A 117 -4.27 -7.47 17.60
CA ILE A 117 -3.80 -8.82 17.36
C ILE A 117 -3.02 -9.23 18.59
N SER A 118 -3.25 -10.44 19.09
CA SER A 118 -2.53 -10.96 20.25
C SER A 118 -1.02 -11.03 20.00
N HIS A 119 -0.60 -11.20 18.73
CA HIS A 119 0.80 -11.36 18.35
C HIS A 119 1.13 -10.88 16.93
N THR A 120 2.38 -10.45 16.72
CA THR A 120 2.84 -9.85 15.46
C THR A 120 2.94 -10.81 14.26
N GLY A 121 2.74 -12.12 14.44
CA GLY A 121 2.84 -13.15 13.38
C GLY A 121 4.24 -13.29 12.75
N THR A 122 5.26 -12.70 13.37
CA THR A 122 6.63 -12.63 12.86
C THR A 122 7.18 -14.02 12.54
N GLY A 123 7.68 -14.19 11.31
CA GLY A 123 8.27 -15.44 10.81
C GLY A 123 7.27 -16.46 10.24
N ARG A 124 5.95 -16.26 10.39
CA ARG A 124 4.89 -17.12 9.81
C ARG A 124 4.10 -16.42 8.73
N ILE A 125 3.88 -15.13 8.92
CA ILE A 125 3.08 -14.27 8.06
C ILE A 125 3.95 -13.13 7.58
N ASN A 126 4.23 -13.11 6.28
CA ASN A 126 5.09 -12.10 5.68
C ASN A 126 4.25 -11.05 4.96
N SER A 127 4.57 -9.78 5.17
CA SER A 127 3.91 -8.69 4.44
C SER A 127 4.63 -8.36 3.13
N ILE A 128 3.83 -7.94 2.16
CA ILE A 128 4.23 -7.38 0.88
C ILE A 128 3.46 -6.08 0.71
N TYR A 129 4.12 -5.04 0.22
CA TYR A 129 3.50 -3.74 0.03
C TYR A 129 3.26 -3.46 -1.45
N MET A 130 1.99 -3.45 -1.86
CA MET A 130 1.54 -3.22 -3.22
C MET A 130 1.24 -1.74 -3.46
N ARG A 131 2.01 -1.13 -4.36
CA ARG A 131 1.82 0.24 -4.83
C ARG A 131 0.88 0.31 -6.04
N PRO A 132 0.39 1.51 -6.42
CA PRO A 132 -0.16 1.72 -7.76
C PRO A 132 0.80 1.24 -8.85
N MET A 133 0.28 0.97 -10.04
CA MET A 133 1.07 0.50 -11.18
C MET A 133 2.18 1.49 -11.50
N SER A 134 3.38 0.96 -11.65
CA SER A 134 4.51 1.66 -12.27
C SER A 134 4.22 1.96 -13.74
N LEU A 135 4.97 2.89 -14.33
CA LEU A 135 4.89 3.20 -15.76
C LEU A 135 5.15 1.96 -16.64
N PHE A 136 5.93 1.00 -16.14
CA PHE A 136 6.17 -0.26 -16.85
C PHE A 136 4.92 -1.15 -16.83
N GLU A 137 4.31 -1.34 -15.66
CA GLU A 137 3.07 -2.13 -15.51
C GLU A 137 1.89 -1.49 -16.27
N SER A 138 1.83 -0.17 -16.36
CA SER A 138 0.78 0.53 -17.10
C SER A 138 1.00 0.51 -18.62
N GLY A 139 2.22 0.22 -19.08
CA GLY A 139 2.62 0.18 -20.50
C GLY A 139 3.13 1.50 -21.07
N ASP A 140 3.29 2.53 -20.25
CA ASP A 140 3.77 3.86 -20.65
C ASP A 140 5.30 3.92 -20.73
N SER A 141 5.99 3.06 -19.98
CA SER A 141 7.43 2.84 -20.09
C SER A 141 7.70 1.66 -21.02
N SER A 142 8.65 1.84 -21.93
CA SER A 142 9.05 0.81 -22.88
C SER A 142 9.84 -0.35 -22.24
N GLY A 143 10.36 -0.17 -21.02
CA GLY A 143 11.20 -1.17 -20.35
C GLY A 143 12.49 -1.54 -21.10
N THR A 144 12.87 -0.76 -22.13
CA THR A 144 14.02 -1.05 -23.00
C THR A 144 15.37 -1.02 -22.29
N VAL A 145 15.47 -0.24 -21.20
CA VAL A 145 16.65 -0.15 -20.34
C VAL A 145 16.25 -0.60 -18.95
N SER A 146 16.94 -1.61 -18.43
CA SER A 146 16.75 -2.13 -17.08
C SER A 146 17.90 -1.74 -16.17
N LEU A 147 17.58 -1.34 -14.93
CA LEU A 147 18.57 -1.07 -13.91
C LEU A 147 19.28 -2.36 -13.45
N ALA A 148 18.59 -3.50 -13.46
CA ALA A 148 19.21 -4.78 -13.16
C ALA A 148 20.28 -5.16 -14.20
N ASP A 149 19.97 -4.95 -15.49
CA ASP A 149 20.92 -5.21 -16.58
C ASP A 149 22.15 -4.30 -16.50
N LEU A 150 22.01 -3.07 -15.99
CA LEU A 150 23.13 -2.16 -15.71
C LEU A 150 24.06 -2.71 -14.62
N PHE A 151 23.51 -3.34 -13.57
CA PHE A 151 24.31 -3.92 -12.48
C PHE A 151 24.87 -5.31 -12.80
N GLU A 152 24.33 -5.99 -13.81
CA GLU A 152 24.82 -7.28 -14.30
C GLU A 152 25.81 -7.14 -15.47
N ASP A 153 26.31 -5.93 -15.74
CA ASP A 153 27.24 -5.60 -16.83
C ASP A 153 26.79 -6.09 -18.22
N LYS A 154 25.48 -6.15 -18.45
CA LYS A 154 24.94 -6.55 -19.75
C LYS A 154 25.11 -5.42 -20.77
N LYS A 155 25.24 -5.80 -22.05
CA LYS A 155 25.25 -4.85 -23.16
C LYS A 155 23.88 -4.21 -23.32
N ILE A 156 23.77 -2.94 -22.94
CA ILE A 156 22.52 -2.17 -23.05
C ILE A 156 22.45 -1.47 -24.39
N LYS A 157 21.31 -1.61 -25.07
CA LYS A 157 21.01 -0.82 -26.26
C LYS A 157 20.56 0.56 -25.83
N VAL A 158 21.24 1.60 -26.32
CA VAL A 158 20.82 2.98 -26.10
C VAL A 158 19.43 3.17 -26.71
N ALA A 159 18.49 3.66 -25.91
CA ALA A 159 17.12 3.93 -26.33
C ALA A 159 16.78 5.39 -26.05
N LYS A 160 16.01 6.00 -26.95
CA LYS A 160 15.49 7.35 -26.77
C LYS A 160 14.02 7.24 -26.36
N SER A 161 13.65 7.85 -25.23
CA SER A 161 12.26 7.90 -24.82
C SER A 161 11.46 8.82 -25.76
N LYS A 162 10.24 8.41 -26.09
CA LYS A 162 9.26 9.24 -26.81
C LYS A 162 8.40 10.09 -25.86
N THR A 163 8.50 9.84 -24.55
CA THR A 163 7.72 10.50 -23.51
C THR A 163 8.15 11.95 -23.37
N SER A 164 7.19 12.87 -23.53
CA SER A 164 7.39 14.30 -23.32
C SER A 164 7.24 14.69 -21.84
N ILE A 165 7.63 15.92 -21.50
CA ILE A 165 7.40 16.48 -20.16
C ILE A 165 5.89 16.56 -19.85
N SER A 166 5.06 16.85 -20.87
CA SER A 166 3.61 16.89 -20.72
C SER A 166 3.04 15.51 -20.38
N ASP A 167 3.58 14.45 -20.99
CA ASP A 167 3.17 13.08 -20.69
C ASP A 167 3.54 12.70 -19.26
N ILE A 168 4.74 13.07 -18.80
CA ILE A 168 5.17 12.85 -17.41
C ILE A 168 4.23 13.57 -16.44
N ALA A 169 3.88 14.83 -16.71
CA ALA A 169 2.95 15.59 -15.88
C ALA A 169 1.56 14.92 -15.84
N HIS A 170 1.07 14.42 -16.98
CA HIS A 170 -0.18 13.65 -17.05
C HIS A 170 -0.10 12.36 -16.24
N TYR A 171 1.01 11.62 -16.32
CA TYR A 171 1.20 10.37 -15.60
C TYR A 171 1.23 10.55 -14.09
N ILE A 172 1.83 11.64 -13.59
CA ILE A 172 1.80 12.03 -12.18
C ILE A 172 0.34 12.32 -11.77
N CYS A 173 -0.37 13.15 -12.54
CA CYS A 173 -1.73 13.57 -12.17
C CYS A 173 -2.77 12.45 -12.22
N ARG A 174 -2.66 11.49 -13.16
CA ARG A 174 -3.57 10.34 -13.22
C ARG A 174 -3.19 9.21 -12.25
N GLY A 175 -1.91 9.19 -11.84
CA GLY A 175 -1.18 8.12 -11.16
C GLY A 175 -1.32 6.71 -11.75
N GLY A 176 -1.29 5.69 -10.89
CA GLY A 176 -1.13 4.28 -11.29
C GLY A 176 -2.31 3.36 -10.94
N TRP A 177 -3.52 3.87 -10.71
CA TRP A 177 -4.66 3.02 -10.35
C TRP A 177 -5.07 2.15 -11.54
N PRO A 178 -5.12 0.81 -11.42
CA PRO A 178 -5.46 -0.06 -12.54
C PRO A 178 -6.79 0.31 -13.21
N GLY A 179 -7.78 0.69 -12.41
CA GLY A 179 -9.11 1.07 -12.90
C GLY A 179 -9.18 2.43 -13.62
N SER A 180 -8.15 3.27 -13.57
CA SER A 180 -8.12 4.53 -14.33
C SER A 180 -7.48 4.35 -15.71
N LEU A 181 -6.57 3.39 -15.88
CA LEU A 181 -5.69 3.32 -17.06
C LEU A 181 -6.42 3.15 -18.41
N GLU A 182 -7.59 2.52 -18.42
CA GLU A 182 -8.36 2.23 -19.63
C GLU A 182 -9.42 3.30 -19.95
N LEU A 183 -9.53 4.33 -19.10
CA LEU A 183 -10.50 5.40 -19.29
C LEU A 183 -9.96 6.50 -20.21
N PRO A 184 -10.84 7.35 -20.79
CA PRO A 184 -10.38 8.53 -21.52
C PRO A 184 -9.67 9.54 -20.60
N LEU A 185 -8.88 10.42 -21.22
CA LEU A 185 -7.93 11.32 -20.52
C LEU A 185 -8.58 12.17 -19.41
N LYS A 186 -9.81 12.63 -19.63
CA LYS A 186 -10.52 13.50 -18.68
C LYS A 186 -10.91 12.74 -17.42
N GLU A 187 -11.42 11.53 -17.59
CA GLU A 187 -11.86 10.65 -16.52
C GLU A 187 -10.67 10.09 -15.74
N GLN A 188 -9.53 9.83 -16.41
CA GLN A 188 -8.27 9.46 -15.77
C GLN A 188 -7.85 10.45 -14.68
N LEU A 189 -8.04 11.75 -14.92
CA LEU A 189 -7.67 12.81 -13.98
C LEU A 189 -8.74 13.05 -12.89
N ALA A 190 -9.99 12.67 -13.14
CA ALA A 190 -11.07 12.81 -12.16
C ALA A 190 -10.94 11.79 -11.03
N ILE A 191 -10.52 10.55 -11.33
CA ILE A 191 -10.46 9.46 -10.35
C ILE A 191 -9.58 9.79 -9.14
N PRO A 192 -8.31 10.22 -9.28
CA PRO A 192 -7.46 10.51 -8.12
C PRO A 192 -8.03 11.63 -7.25
N LYS A 193 -8.72 12.61 -7.87
CA LYS A 193 -9.39 13.71 -7.17
C LYS A 193 -10.54 13.21 -6.31
N ASP A 194 -11.42 12.40 -6.89
CA ASP A 194 -12.58 11.85 -6.18
C ASP A 194 -12.15 10.84 -5.10
N LEU A 195 -11.09 10.06 -5.37
CA LEU A 195 -10.49 9.16 -4.39
C LEU A 195 -9.93 9.94 -3.20
N LEU A 196 -9.16 11.00 -3.45
CA LEU A 196 -8.63 11.86 -2.39
C LEU A 196 -9.76 12.46 -1.54
N GLU A 197 -10.82 12.97 -2.17
CA GLU A 197 -11.95 13.54 -1.44
C GLU A 197 -12.74 12.50 -0.64
N SER A 198 -12.92 11.29 -1.18
CA SER A 198 -13.53 10.18 -0.42
C SER A 198 -12.70 9.82 0.81
N ILE A 199 -11.36 9.79 0.67
CA ILE A 199 -10.44 9.48 1.76
C ILE A 199 -10.51 10.55 2.84
N ILE A 200 -10.43 11.83 2.45
CA ILE A 200 -10.53 12.95 3.40
C ILE A 200 -11.87 12.91 4.12
N SER A 201 -12.98 12.77 3.39
CA SER A 201 -14.33 12.85 3.95
C SER A 201 -14.68 11.69 4.88
N LYS A 202 -14.30 10.45 4.56
CA LYS A 202 -14.71 9.24 5.31
C LYS A 202 -13.53 8.51 5.97
N ASP A 203 -12.61 8.00 5.17
CA ASP A 203 -11.59 7.02 5.61
C ASP A 203 -10.68 7.55 6.73
N VAL A 204 -10.35 8.84 6.69
CA VAL A 204 -9.48 9.48 7.68
C VAL A 204 -10.14 9.52 9.08
N ASP A 205 -11.47 9.48 9.17
CA ASP A 205 -12.16 9.35 10.46
C ASP A 205 -12.23 7.90 10.91
N GLU A 206 -12.51 6.97 9.99
CA GLU A 206 -12.67 5.54 10.27
C GLU A 206 -11.37 4.91 10.80
N VAL A 207 -10.22 5.30 10.26
CA VAL A 207 -8.92 4.68 10.59
C VAL A 207 -8.56 4.78 12.08
N ASP A 208 -8.94 5.89 12.74
CA ASP A 208 -8.71 6.10 14.18
C ASP A 208 -10.03 6.22 14.97
N ARG A 209 -11.18 5.99 14.34
CA ARG A 209 -12.53 6.18 14.93
C ARG A 209 -12.73 7.55 15.60
N THR A 210 -12.13 8.59 15.02
CA THR A 210 -12.17 9.97 15.55
C THR A 210 -12.50 10.94 14.43
N LYS A 211 -13.47 11.84 14.67
CA LYS A 211 -13.80 12.90 13.72
C LYS A 211 -12.65 13.89 13.62
N LYS A 212 -12.18 14.12 12.40
CA LYS A 212 -11.11 15.08 12.10
C LYS A 212 -11.64 16.25 11.27
N ASP A 213 -10.96 17.38 11.38
CA ASP A 213 -11.27 18.58 10.62
C ASP A 213 -10.77 18.43 9.17
N LYS A 214 -11.71 18.42 8.23
CA LYS A 214 -11.46 18.11 6.82
C LYS A 214 -10.69 19.21 6.12
N GLU A 215 -10.94 20.47 6.47
CA GLU A 215 -10.20 21.61 5.93
C GLU A 215 -8.74 21.56 6.36
N LYS A 216 -8.50 21.27 7.65
CA LYS A 216 -7.13 21.10 8.17
C LYS A 216 -6.38 19.95 7.49
N ILE A 217 -7.04 18.82 7.24
CA ILE A 217 -6.44 17.69 6.51
C ILE A 217 -6.11 18.08 5.06
N ARG A 218 -7.02 18.77 4.34
CA ARG A 218 -6.76 19.23 2.97
C ARG A 218 -5.51 20.10 2.90
N LYS A 219 -5.36 21.05 3.81
CA LYS A 219 -4.20 21.94 3.88
C LYS A 219 -2.91 21.18 4.21
N LEU A 220 -2.98 20.23 5.13
CA LEU A 220 -1.85 19.35 5.43
C LEU A 220 -1.39 18.57 4.20
N ILE A 221 -2.34 17.97 3.47
CA ILE A 221 -2.04 17.22 2.23
C ILE A 221 -1.42 18.14 1.16
N ARG A 222 -1.91 19.38 1.00
CA ARG A 222 -1.31 20.37 0.09
C ARG A 222 0.12 20.74 0.51
N SER A 223 0.36 20.93 1.80
CA SER A 223 1.71 21.20 2.32
C SER A 223 2.64 20.02 2.04
N TYR A 224 2.20 18.78 2.27
CA TYR A 224 2.95 17.60 1.86
C TYR A 224 3.20 17.57 0.36
N ALA A 225 2.19 17.86 -0.47
CA ALA A 225 2.31 17.87 -1.92
C ALA A 225 3.38 18.85 -2.43
N ARG A 226 3.47 20.06 -1.84
CA ARG A 226 4.52 21.05 -2.17
C ARG A 226 5.93 20.60 -1.80
N ASN A 227 6.03 19.75 -0.78
CA ASN A 227 7.31 19.27 -0.24
C ASN A 227 7.64 17.83 -0.66
N ILE A 228 6.89 17.23 -1.61
CA ILE A 228 7.22 15.92 -2.18
C ILE A 228 8.63 15.96 -2.76
N SER A 229 9.38 14.89 -2.52
CA SER A 229 10.75 14.74 -3.05
C SER A 229 11.75 15.80 -2.57
N THR A 230 11.45 16.52 -1.47
CA THR A 230 12.37 17.47 -0.84
C THR A 230 12.92 16.95 0.50
N LEU A 231 13.96 17.60 1.03
CA LEU A 231 14.53 17.30 2.36
C LEU A 231 13.77 17.98 3.52
N ALA A 232 12.49 18.29 3.34
CA ALA A 232 11.68 19.01 4.31
C ALA A 232 11.45 18.19 5.59
N THR A 233 11.87 18.74 6.74
CA THR A 233 11.61 18.08 8.04
C THR A 233 10.13 18.14 8.40
N SER A 234 9.67 17.29 9.32
CA SER A 234 8.28 17.37 9.84
C SER A 234 7.96 18.73 10.45
N LYS A 235 8.96 19.45 10.99
CA LYS A 235 8.81 20.83 11.46
C LYS A 235 8.60 21.82 10.31
N THR A 236 9.26 21.59 9.18
CA THR A 236 9.12 22.42 7.97
C THR A 236 7.70 22.30 7.41
N ILE A 237 7.21 21.07 7.24
CA ILE A 237 5.83 20.79 6.77
C ILE A 237 4.82 21.35 7.79
N TYR A 238 5.07 21.16 9.08
CA TYR A 238 4.23 21.73 10.13
C TYR A 238 4.18 23.27 10.11
N LYS A 239 5.26 23.97 9.74
CA LYS A 239 5.23 25.45 9.63
C LYS A 239 4.58 25.91 8.34
N ASP A 240 4.76 25.18 7.26
CA ASP A 240 4.22 25.53 5.94
C ASP A 240 2.69 25.56 5.91
N GLN A 241 2.01 24.78 6.77
CA GLN A 241 0.55 24.87 6.92
C GLN A 241 0.07 26.17 7.59
N GLU A 242 0.90 26.85 8.40
CA GLU A 242 0.54 28.10 9.07
C GLU A 242 0.35 29.23 8.04
N ASN A 243 1.10 29.17 6.93
CA ASN A 243 0.94 30.09 5.79
C ASN A 243 -0.43 29.98 5.12
N GLU A 244 -1.18 28.90 5.37
CA GLU A 244 -2.55 28.73 4.87
C GLU A 244 -3.62 29.22 5.86
N GLY A 245 -3.23 29.93 6.94
CA GLY A 245 -4.15 30.67 7.81
C GLY A 245 -4.97 29.85 8.81
N ILE A 246 -4.71 28.54 8.94
CA ILE A 246 -5.29 27.70 10.00
C ILE A 246 -4.16 27.05 10.78
N SER A 247 -3.98 27.45 12.03
CA SER A 247 -3.04 26.81 12.94
C SER A 247 -3.63 25.50 13.47
N ILE A 248 -2.86 24.42 13.39
CA ILE A 248 -3.14 23.17 14.08
C ILE A 248 -2.08 22.97 15.14
N ASP A 249 -2.47 22.50 16.32
CA ASP A 249 -1.48 22.15 17.32
C ASP A 249 -0.66 20.93 16.87
N TYR A 250 0.55 20.81 17.42
CA TYR A 250 1.49 19.75 17.02
C TYR A 250 0.99 18.33 17.33
N LYS A 251 0.12 18.15 18.34
CA LYS A 251 -0.47 16.85 18.64
C LYS A 251 -1.49 16.48 17.56
N THR A 252 -2.33 17.42 17.13
CA THR A 252 -3.24 17.23 15.99
C THR A 252 -2.49 16.96 14.68
N TYR A 253 -1.40 17.68 14.40
CA TYR A 253 -0.53 17.41 13.25
C TYR A 253 -0.03 15.97 13.22
N LYS A 254 0.48 15.46 14.36
CA LYS A 254 0.93 14.07 14.48
C LYS A 254 -0.21 13.08 14.26
N THR A 255 -1.37 13.32 14.86
CA THR A 255 -2.55 12.48 14.68
C THR A 255 -2.95 12.40 13.20
N TYR A 256 -2.98 13.52 12.48
CA TYR A 256 -3.38 13.55 11.08
C TYR A 256 -2.32 12.89 10.18
N THR A 257 -1.04 13.17 10.43
CA THR A 257 0.06 12.52 9.71
C THR A 257 0.02 11.01 9.90
N ASN A 258 -0.19 10.53 11.12
CA ASN A 258 -0.31 9.11 11.40
C ASN A 258 -1.50 8.48 10.66
N ALA A 259 -2.66 9.13 10.66
CA ALA A 259 -3.84 8.66 9.93
C ALA A 259 -3.55 8.52 8.42
N LEU A 260 -2.93 9.53 7.81
CA LEU A 260 -2.55 9.52 6.40
C LEU A 260 -1.49 8.46 6.07
N GLN A 261 -0.53 8.23 6.97
CA GLN A 261 0.46 7.16 6.83
C GLN A 261 -0.17 5.76 6.96
N ARG A 262 -1.20 5.62 7.80
CA ARG A 262 -1.95 4.35 7.99
C ARG A 262 -2.83 4.01 6.80
N LEU A 263 -3.34 5.03 6.11
CA LEU A 263 -4.09 4.91 4.85
C LEU A 263 -3.19 4.80 3.62
N TYR A 264 -1.87 4.72 3.80
CA TYR A 264 -0.88 4.67 2.72
C TYR A 264 -0.91 5.88 1.78
N ILE A 265 -1.38 7.04 2.27
CA ILE A 265 -1.38 8.28 1.49
C ILE A 265 -0.01 8.95 1.53
N ILE A 266 0.63 8.91 2.71
CA ILE A 266 1.97 9.44 2.93
C ILE A 266 2.90 8.27 3.23
N GLU A 267 3.97 8.17 2.46
CA GLU A 267 5.03 7.18 2.68
C GLU A 267 6.39 7.86 2.74
N ASN A 268 7.10 7.72 3.87
CA ASN A 268 8.47 8.21 3.99
C ASN A 268 9.46 7.22 3.37
N ILE A 269 10.24 7.68 2.40
CA ILE A 269 11.39 6.97 1.85
C ILE A 269 12.54 7.05 2.85
N LYS A 270 13.20 5.92 3.06
CA LYS A 270 14.39 5.84 3.92
C LYS A 270 15.57 6.52 3.23
N ALA A 271 16.44 7.14 4.02
CA ALA A 271 17.71 7.66 3.50
C ALA A 271 18.52 6.51 2.87
N TRP A 272 19.04 6.76 1.67
CA TRP A 272 19.95 5.82 1.03
C TRP A 272 21.33 5.98 1.67
N SER A 273 21.73 4.98 2.46
CA SER A 273 23.05 4.92 3.08
C SER A 273 23.79 3.71 2.53
N PRO A 274 24.59 3.86 1.45
CA PRO A 274 25.43 2.78 0.97
C PRO A 274 26.47 2.47 2.05
N ALA A 275 26.80 1.19 2.24
CA ALA A 275 27.81 0.73 3.19
C ALA A 275 29.22 1.09 2.70
N ILE A 276 29.50 2.38 2.55
CA ILE A 276 30.83 2.90 2.27
C ILE A 276 31.53 3.03 3.63
N ARG A 277 32.57 2.24 3.85
CA ARG A 277 33.48 2.39 5.01
C ARG A 277 34.26 3.70 4.86
N SER A 278 33.65 4.83 5.19
CA SER A 278 34.33 6.11 5.39
C SER A 278 34.22 6.49 6.87
N ALA A 279 35.31 7.01 7.45
CA ALA A 279 35.34 7.46 8.85
C ALA A 279 34.30 8.56 9.16
N SER A 280 33.86 9.26 8.11
CA SER A 280 32.63 10.06 8.09
C SER A 280 31.53 9.27 7.39
N THR A 281 30.55 8.75 8.13
CA THR A 281 29.30 8.25 7.58
C THR A 281 28.68 9.37 6.73
N ILE A 282 28.46 9.14 5.43
CA ILE A 282 28.03 10.20 4.50
C ILE A 282 26.67 10.80 4.89
N GLU A 283 25.85 10.14 5.72
CA GLU A 283 24.66 10.75 6.30
C GLU A 283 24.20 10.07 7.61
N HIS A 284 24.06 10.85 8.69
CA HIS A 284 23.66 10.37 10.03
C HIS A 284 22.16 10.48 10.34
N GLN A 285 21.38 11.14 9.48
CA GLN A 285 19.98 11.37 9.77
C GLN A 285 19.13 10.44 8.92
N ILE A 286 18.25 9.69 9.57
CA ILE A 286 16.93 9.44 8.99
C ILE A 286 16.36 10.83 8.74
N LYS A 287 16.61 11.39 7.56
CA LYS A 287 15.92 12.58 7.08
C LYS A 287 14.52 12.11 6.75
N SER A 288 13.70 12.04 7.80
CA SER A 288 12.30 11.78 7.71
C SER A 288 11.72 12.74 6.67
N ASN A 289 11.11 12.16 5.62
CA ASN A 289 10.16 12.80 4.71
C ASN A 289 10.66 13.13 3.29
N LEU A 290 11.42 12.25 2.62
CA LEU A 290 11.08 12.06 1.19
C LEU A 290 9.71 11.37 1.19
N SER A 291 8.63 12.13 1.15
CA SER A 291 7.28 11.58 1.19
C SER A 291 6.82 11.29 -0.24
N ILE A 292 6.48 10.04 -0.55
CA ILE A 292 5.63 9.75 -1.70
C ILE A 292 4.21 10.07 -1.23
N LEU A 293 3.58 11.05 -1.88
CA LEU A 293 2.13 11.12 -1.84
C LEU A 293 1.65 10.07 -2.83
N VAL A 294 1.12 8.95 -2.34
CA VAL A 294 0.74 7.82 -3.21
C VAL A 294 -0.43 8.18 -4.14
N LEU A 295 -1.00 9.38 -3.99
CA LEU A 295 -2.05 9.96 -4.82
C LEU A 295 -1.53 10.75 -6.04
N LEU A 296 -0.21 10.95 -6.17
CA LEU A 296 0.49 11.62 -7.28
C LEU A 296 1.60 10.71 -7.83
#